data_AF-A0A3M9LGM3-F1
#
_entry.id   AF-A0A3M9LGM3-F1
#
_cell.length_a   1.000
_cell.length_b   1.000
_cell.length_c   1.000
_cell.angle_alpha   90.00
_cell.angle_beta   90.00
_cell.angle_gamma   90.00
#
_symmetry.space_group_name_H-M   'P 1'
#
loop_
_entity.id
_entity.type
_entity.pdbx_description
1 polymer ?
#
loop_
_entity_poly.entity_id
_entity_poly.type
_entity_poly.pdbx_seq_one_letter_code
_entity_poly.pdbx_strand_id
1 'polypeptide(L)' 'MTNLVIPMKGIRQEHMAIIGGKAYSLHMLLENGFRVPAYFCVTTEAYNKFLDCSGLKGKLHRH' A
#
# COMPACT_ATOMS: atom_id res chain seq x y z
N MET A 1 5.83 6.92 13.66
CA MET A 1 5.04 5.68 13.80
C MET A 1 5.08 4.96 12.46
N THR A 2 5.40 3.66 12.44
CA THR A 2 5.55 2.87 11.21
C THR A 2 4.19 2.31 10.82
N ASN A 3 3.60 2.81 9.73
CA ASN A 3 2.29 2.34 9.25
C ASN A 3 2.52 1.31 8.15
N LEU A 4 2.66 0.05 8.55
CA LEU A 4 2.92 -1.07 7.63
C LEU A 4 1.70 -1.45 6.79
N VAL A 5 0.51 -1.22 7.36
CA VAL A 5 -0.77 -1.44 6.71
C VAL A 5 -1.68 -0.25 6.94
N ILE A 6 -2.52 0.05 5.94
CA ILE A 6 -3.56 1.07 6.04
C ILE A 6 -4.91 0.38 5.74
N PRO A 7 -5.85 0.36 6.69
CA PRO A 7 -7.18 -0.19 6.42
C PRO A 7 -7.92 0.69 5.40
N MET A 8 -8.79 0.08 4.57
CA MET A 8 -9.53 0.82 3.52
C MET A 8 -10.26 2.08 4.01
N LYS A 9 -10.76 2.06 5.26
CA LYS A 9 -11.50 3.17 5.88
C LYS A 9 -10.60 4.32 6.36
N GLY A 10 -9.29 4.09 6.44
CA GLY A 10 -8.30 5.07 6.88
C GLY A 10 -7.46 5.67 5.75
N ILE A 11 -7.77 5.32 4.49
CA ILE A 11 -7.06 5.89 3.34
C ILE A 11 -7.44 7.37 3.19
N ARG A 12 -6.46 8.17 2.79
CA ARG A 12 -6.54 9.63 2.60
C ARG A 12 -5.64 10.00 1.43
N GLN A 13 -5.81 11.20 0.89
CA GLN A 13 -5.01 11.69 -0.23
C GLN A 13 -3.50 11.66 0.06
N GLU A 14 -3.09 11.98 1.28
CA GLU A 14 -1.68 11.92 1.74
C GLU A 14 -1.07 10.51 1.64
N HIS A 15 -1.89 9.45 1.66
CA HIS A 15 -1.41 8.07 1.58
C HIS A 15 -1.08 7.63 0.16
N MET A 16 -1.48 8.37 -0.88
CA MET A 16 -1.32 7.97 -2.29
C MET A 16 0.13 7.57 -2.63
N ALA A 17 1.12 8.30 -2.11
CA ALA A 17 2.53 8.03 -2.34
C ALA A 17 3.03 6.70 -1.75
N ILE A 18 2.38 6.20 -0.70
CA ILE A 18 2.82 5.00 0.05
C ILE A 18 1.95 3.77 -0.17
N ILE A 19 0.78 3.91 -0.79
CA ILE A 19 -0.12 2.78 -1.15
C ILE A 19 -0.19 2.54 -2.66
N GLY A 20 0.27 3.51 -3.46
CA GLY A 20 0.22 3.46 -4.93
C GLY A 20 -1.16 3.75 -5.53
N GLY A 21 -1.16 4.02 -6.84
CA GLY A 21 -2.36 4.46 -7.56
C GLY A 21 -3.53 3.46 -7.54
N LYS A 22 -3.26 2.15 -7.53
CA LYS A 22 -4.32 1.12 -7.54
C LYS A 22 -5.14 1.11 -6.25
N ALA A 23 -4.47 1.09 -5.10
CA ALA A 23 -5.15 1.11 -3.81
C ALA A 23 -5.90 2.44 -3.60
N TYR A 24 -5.34 3.54 -4.09
CA TYR A 24 -6.01 4.84 -4.07
C TYR A 24 -7.24 4.88 -4.98
N SER A 25 -7.16 4.41 -6.23
CA SER A 25 -8.32 4.30 -7.13
C SER A 25 -9.42 3.40 -6.55
N LEU A 26 -9.05 2.28 -5.92
CA LEU A 26 -10.01 1.40 -5.26
C LEU A 26 -10.72 2.09 -4.08
N HIS A 27 -9.98 2.92 -3.33
CA HIS A 27 -10.58 3.75 -2.28
C HIS A 27 -11.52 4.82 -2.86
N MET A 28 -11.16 5.45 -3.97
CA MET A 28 -12.06 6.39 -4.64
C MET A 28 -13.36 5.73 -5.09
N LEU A 29 -13.33 4.48 -5.56
CA LEU A 29 -14.56 3.74 -5.88
C LEU A 29 -15.44 3.56 -4.62
N LEU A 30 -14.84 3.19 -3.49
CA LEU A 30 -15.56 3.07 -2.22
C LEU A 30 -16.21 4.42 -1.81
N GLU A 31 -15.45 5.51 -1.83
CA GLU A 31 -15.92 6.85 -1.46
C GLU A 31 -17.03 7.36 -2.40
N ASN A 32 -17.04 6.90 -3.65
CA ASN A 32 -18.09 7.21 -4.62
C ASN A 32 -19.29 6.25 -4.57
N GLY A 33 -19.42 5.45 -3.50
CA GLY A 33 -20.60 4.63 -3.24
C GLY A 33 -20.62 3.27 -3.94
N PHE A 34 -19.53 2.86 -4.60
CA PHE A 34 -19.44 1.52 -5.17
C PHE A 34 -19.21 0.48 -4.07
N ARG A 35 -19.77 -0.73 -4.29
CA ARG A 35 -19.51 -1.87 -3.40
C ARG A 35 -18.13 -2.43 -3.67
N VAL A 36 -17.20 -2.15 -2.76
CA VAL A 36 -15.84 -2.68 -2.79
C VAL A 36 -15.69 -3.74 -1.68
N PRO A 37 -15.16 -4.95 -1.96
CA PRO A 37 -14.86 -5.93 -0.92
C PRO A 37 -13.93 -5.38 0.14
N ALA A 38 -14.02 -5.86 1.38
CA ALA A 38 -13.16 -5.37 2.46
C ALA A 38 -11.67 -5.62 2.17
N TYR A 39 -10.82 -4.62 2.40
CA TYR A 39 -9.38 -4.71 2.17
C TYR A 39 -8.54 -3.84 3.12
N PHE A 40 -7.24 -4.09 3.10
CA PHE A 40 -6.20 -3.21 3.62
C PHE A 40 -5.08 -3.10 2.56
N CYS A 41 -4.29 -2.04 2.62
CA CYS A 41 -3.14 -1.87 1.75
C CYS A 41 -1.84 -2.06 2.55
N VAL A 42 -0.92 -2.86 2.01
CA VAL A 42 0.47 -2.97 2.50
C VAL A 42 1.26 -1.81 1.92
N THR A 43 1.92 -1.03 2.78
CA THR A 43 2.61 0.20 2.35
C THR A 43 3.96 -0.07 1.72
N THR A 44 4.48 0.91 0.98
CA THR A 44 5.86 0.91 0.48
C THR A 44 6.88 0.84 1.61
N GLU A 45 6.57 1.38 2.79
CA GLU A 45 7.40 1.23 3.99
C GLU A 45 7.50 -0.23 4.45
N ALA A 46 6.39 -0.97 4.45
CA ALA A 46 6.40 -2.41 4.76
C ALA A 46 7.23 -3.20 3.75
N TYR A 47 7.12 -2.86 2.46
CA TYR A 47 7.95 -3.46 1.42
C TYR A 47 9.44 -3.18 1.63
N ASN A 48 9.82 -1.93 1.93
CA ASN A 48 11.21 -1.56 2.18
C ASN A 48 11.79 -2.28 3.40
N LYS A 49 11.04 -2.35 4.50
CA LYS A 49 11.44 -3.15 5.67
C LYS A 49 11.63 -4.62 5.35
N PHE A 50 10.72 -5.20 4.57
CA PHE A 50 10.86 -6.58 4.12
C PHE A 50 12.15 -6.76 3.31
N LEU A 51 12.47 -5.86 2.38
CA LEU A 51 13.72 -5.93 1.61
C LEU A 51 14.97 -5.79 2.49
N ASP A 52 14.94 -4.89 3.48
CA ASP A 52 16.06 -4.67 4.40
C ASP A 52 16.29 -5.89 5.30
N CYS A 53 15.22 -6.58 5.74
CA CYS A 53 15.34 -7.77 6.61
C CYS A 53 15.58 -9.08 5.84
N SER A 54 15.16 -9.18 4.58
CA SER A 54 15.23 -10.43 3.80
C SER A 54 16.56 -10.64 3.07
N GLY A 55 17.42 -9.62 3.01
CA GLY A 55 18.66 -9.66 2.21
C GLY A 55 18.41 -9.70 0.69
N LEU A 56 17.18 -9.40 0.24
CA LEU A 56 16.79 -9.42 -1.18
C LEU A 56 17.13 -8.12 -1.93
N LYS A 57 17.38 -7.02 -1.21
CA LYS A 57 17.58 -5.68 -1.79
C LYS A 57 18.67 -5.63 -2.87
N GLY A 58 19.75 -6.38 -2.69
CA GLY A 58 20.85 -6.50 -3.65
C GLY A 58 20.83 -7.80 -4.46
N LYS A 59 19.68 -8.48 -4.58
CA LYS A 59 19.51 -9.71 -5.37
C LYS A 59 18.45 -9.59 -6.46
N LEU A 60 17.59 -8.57 -6.36
CA LEU A 60 16.55 -8.26 -7.35
C LEU A 60 17.14 -7.40 -8.48
N HIS A 61 17.96 -8.02 -9.33
CA HIS A 61 18.35 -7.42 -10.60
C HIS A 61 17.58 -8.14 -11.70
N ARG A 62 16.92 -7.40 -12.60
CA ARG A 62 16.41 -8.00 -13.84
C ARG A 62 17.61 -8.49 -14.65
N HIS A 63 17.66 -9.78 -14.94
CA HIS A 63 18.42 -10.32 -16.06
C HIS A 63 17.82 -9.85 -17.38
#